data_AF-A0A1V8M786-F1
#
_entry.id   AF-A0A1V8M786-F1
#
_cell.length_a   1.000
_cell.length_b   1.000
_cell.length_c   1.000
_cell.angle_alpha   90.00
_cell.angle_beta   90.00
_cell.angle_gamma   90.00
#
_symmetry.space_group_name_H-M   'P 1'
#
loop_
_entity.id
_entity.type
_entity.pdbx_description
1 polymer ?
#
loop_
_entity_poly.entity_id
_entity_poly.type
_entity_poly.pdbx_seq_one_letter_code
_entity_poly.pdbx_strand_id
1 'polypeptide(L)' 'MFIFPEFGRLVIVGLMILVPVCLIYKKAGYHPAWGLLVFLPGLGLLLIFLQLALLPWPNLKIEEQE' A
#
# COMPACT_ATOMS: atom_id res chain seq x y z
N MET A 1 32.58 5.47 -2.48
CA MET A 1 31.35 4.72 -2.75
C MET A 1 30.48 4.82 -1.51
N PHE A 2 29.67 5.89 -1.42
CA PHE A 2 28.73 6.08 -0.30
C PHE A 2 27.50 5.23 -0.61
N ILE A 3 27.14 4.29 0.26
CA ILE A 3 25.90 3.47 0.22
C ILE A 3 24.67 4.29 0.72
N PHE A 4 24.96 5.46 1.30
CA PHE A 4 23.98 6.34 1.93
C PHE A 4 22.95 6.99 0.97
N PRO A 5 23.31 7.50 -0.22
CA PRO A 5 22.33 8.12 -1.10
C PRO A 5 21.32 7.12 -1.68
N GLU A 6 21.71 5.88 -1.96
CA GLU A 6 20.78 4.89 -2.52
C GLU A 6 19.76 4.42 -1.49
N PHE A 7 20.19 4.17 -0.25
CA PHE A 7 19.29 3.77 0.84
C PHE A 7 18.31 4.88 1.20
N GLY A 8 18.78 6.12 1.34
CA GLY A 8 17.91 7.28 1.60
C GLY A 8 16.89 7.50 0.48
N ARG A 9 17.31 7.37 -0.79
CA ARG A 9 16.39 7.43 -1.95
C ARG A 9 15.31 6.36 -1.88
N LEU A 10 15.66 5.12 -1.54
CA LEU A 10 14.71 4.02 -1.38
C LEU A 10 13.64 4.33 -0.33
N VAL A 11 14.04 4.86 0.83
CA VAL A 11 13.11 5.24 1.91
C VAL A 11 12.18 6.37 1.48
N ILE A 12 12.71 7.43 0.83
CA ILE A 12 11.91 8.56 0.36
C ILE A 12 10.87 8.10 -0.67
N VAL A 13 11.28 7.29 -1.65
CA VAL A 13 10.38 6.72 -2.66
C VAL A 13 9.32 5.83 -2.00
N GLY A 14 9.72 4.99 -1.04
CA GLY A 14 8.80 4.16 -0.27
C GLY A 14 7.75 4.99 0.46
N LEU A 15 8.15 6.10 1.11
CA LEU A 15 7.23 7.00 1.80
C LEU A 15 6.28 7.73 0.84
N MET A 16 6.75 8.16 -0.34
CA MET A 16 5.90 8.75 -1.37
C MET A 16 4.79 7.81 -1.83
N ILE A 17 5.06 6.50 -1.88
CA ILE A 17 4.08 5.48 -2.28
C ILE A 17 3.22 5.03 -1.09
N LEU A 18 3.76 5.01 0.12
CA LEU A 18 3.06 4.59 1.33
C LEU A 18 1.79 5.42 1.58
N VAL A 19 1.90 6.75 1.46
CA VAL A 19 0.76 7.65 1.72
C VAL A 19 -0.45 7.35 0.81
N PRO A 20 -0.32 7.34 -0.52
CA PRO A 20 -1.45 7.03 -1.39
C PRO A 20 -1.96 5.60 -1.18
N VAL A 21 -1.08 4.62 -0.92
CA VAL A 21 -1.50 3.24 -0.62
C VAL A 21 -2.34 3.17 0.66
N CYS A 22 -1.93 3.85 1.73
CA CYS A 22 -2.71 3.94 2.96
C CYS A 22 -4.09 4.58 2.72
N LEU A 23 -4.17 5.61 1.88
CA LEU A 23 -5.46 6.21 1.50
C LEU A 23 -6.35 5.23 0.72
N ILE A 24 -5.77 4.43 -0.19
CA ILE A 24 -6.48 3.39 -0.94
C ILE A 24 -7.03 2.33 0.01
N TYR A 25 -6.21 1.79 0.93
CA TYR A 25 -6.68 0.80 1.91
C TYR A 25 -7.81 1.34 2.78
N LYS A 26 -7.72 2.60 3.25
CA LYS A 26 -8.81 3.25 3.98
C LYS A 26 -10.09 3.35 3.17
N LYS A 27 -10.01 3.72 1.89
CA LYS A 27 -11.18 3.81 0.99
C LYS A 27 -11.78 2.46 0.63
N ALA A 28 -10.95 1.43 0.48
CA ALA A 28 -11.41 0.08 0.22
C ALA A 28 -12.12 -0.54 1.44
N GLY A 29 -11.88 -0.01 2.65
CA GLY A 29 -12.43 -0.53 3.91
C GLY A 29 -11.48 -1.49 4.65
N TYR A 30 -10.19 -1.43 4.35
CA TYR A 30 -9.14 -2.22 4.98
C TYR A 30 -8.28 -1.38 5.94
N HIS A 31 -7.51 -2.06 6.78
CA HIS A 31 -6.59 -1.40 7.71
C HIS A 31 -5.39 -0.78 6.97
N PRO A 32 -5.04 0.51 7.19
CA PRO A 32 -3.97 1.19 6.46
C PRO A 32 -2.57 0.60 6.69
N ALA A 33 -2.36 -0.16 7.78
CA ALA A 33 -1.09 -0.83 8.05
C ALA A 33 -0.65 -1.80 6.95
N TRP A 34 -1.58 -2.32 6.13
CA TRP A 34 -1.24 -3.13 4.96
C TRP A 34 -0.36 -2.37 3.95
N GLY A 35 -0.43 -1.04 3.92
CA GLY A 35 0.45 -0.21 3.10
C GLY A 35 1.93 -0.29 3.47
N LEU A 36 2.29 -0.76 4.67
CA LEU A 36 3.69 -0.95 5.06
C LEU A 36 4.39 -2.01 4.21
N LEU A 37 3.65 -2.86 3.50
CA LEU A 37 4.20 -3.80 2.53
C LEU A 37 5.01 -3.11 1.43
N VAL A 38 4.82 -1.80 1.16
CA VAL A 38 5.62 -1.01 0.20
C VAL A 38 7.14 -1.10 0.50
N PHE A 39 7.53 -1.28 1.77
CA PHE A 39 8.94 -1.42 2.14
C PHE A 39 9.52 -2.82 1.91
N LEU A 40 8.70 -3.80 1.51
CA LEU A 40 9.17 -5.11 1.12
C LEU A 40 9.75 -5.05 -0.31
N PRO A 41 11.07 -5.17 -0.49
CA PRO A 41 11.70 -5.02 -1.80
C PRO A 41 11.25 -6.12 -2.75
N GLY A 42 10.96 -5.76 -4.00
CA GLY A 42 10.57 -6.66 -5.08
C GLY A 42 9.13 -7.19 -5.01
N LEU A 43 8.59 -7.47 -3.82
CA LEU A 43 7.30 -8.15 -3.66
C LEU A 43 6.18 -7.28 -3.07
N GLY A 44 6.52 -6.21 -2.34
CA GLY A 44 5.57 -5.41 -1.58
C GLY A 44 4.38 -4.90 -2.39
N LEU A 45 4.66 -4.18 -3.47
CA LEU A 45 3.64 -3.64 -4.37
C LEU A 45 2.84 -4.74 -5.08
N LEU A 46 3.49 -5.84 -5.45
CA LEU A 46 2.82 -6.97 -6.10
C LEU A 46 1.79 -7.59 -5.15
N LEU A 47 2.14 -7.79 -3.88
CA LEU A 47 1.20 -8.29 -2.86
C LEU A 47 0.04 -7.31 -2.63
N ILE A 48 0.31 -6.01 -2.57
CA ILE A 48 -0.73 -4.98 -2.43
C ILE A 48 -1.72 -5.05 -3.60
N PHE A 49 -1.23 -5.11 -4.84
CA PHE A 49 -2.10 -5.19 -6.01
C PHE A 49 -2.87 -6.50 -6.07
N LEU A 50 -2.23 -7.64 -5.77
CA LEU A 50 -2.90 -8.93 -5.74
C LEU A 50 -4.01 -8.97 -4.69
N GLN A 51 -3.72 -8.45 -3.49
CA GLN A 51 -4.69 -8.34 -2.41
C GLN A 51 -5.89 -7.46 -2.80
N LEU A 52 -5.63 -6.25 -3.31
CA LEU A 52 -6.69 -5.31 -3.70
C LEU A 52 -7.50 -5.78 -4.92
N ALA A 53 -6.92 -6.60 -5.80
CA ALA A 53 -7.60 -7.11 -6.99
C ALA A 53 -8.46 -8.35 -6.70
N LEU A 54 -8.02 -9.23 -5.79
CA LEU A 54 -8.69 -10.51 -5.54
C LEU A 54 -9.64 -10.49 -4.34
N LEU A 55 -9.41 -9.62 -3.35
CA LEU A 55 -10.28 -9.53 -2.18
C LEU A 55 -11.43 -8.54 -2.41
N PRO A 56 -12.63 -8.84 -1.90
CA PRO A 56 -13.77 -7.94 -1.99
C PRO A 56 -13.53 -6.72 -1.10
N TRP A 57 -13.79 -5.52 -1.63
CA TRP A 57 -13.61 -4.27 -0.89
C TRP A 57 -14.73 -4.13 0.16
N PRO A 58 -14.41 -4.14 1.47
CA PRO A 58 -15.44 -4.11 2.50
C PRO A 58 -16.40 -2.92 2.41
N ASN A 59 -15.93 -1.77 1.90
CA ASN A 59 -16.73 -0.55 1.84
C ASN A 59 -17.89 -0.62 0.81
N LEU A 60 -17.80 -1.46 -0.24
CA LEU A 60 -18.88 -1.60 -1.23
C LEU A 60 -20.15 -2.20 -0.62
N LYS A 61 -20.03 -3.00 0.45
CA LYS A 61 -21.18 -3.61 1.12
C LYS A 61 -22.00 -2.62 1.95
N ILE A 62 -21.42 -1.48 2.30
CA ILE A 62 -22.12 -0.44 3.06
C ILE A 62 -23.07 0.33 2.12
N GLU A 63 -22.68 0.52 0.85
CA GLU A 63 -23.51 1.21 -0.16
C GLU A 63 -24.67 0.36 -0.70
N GLU A 64 -24.55 -0.98 -0.74
CA GLU A 64 -25.65 -1.86 -1.20
C GLU A 64 -26.82 -2.01 -0.20
N GLN A 65 -26.71 -1.43 1.01
CA GLN A 65 -27.73 -1.50 2.05
C GLN A 65 -28.51 -0.19 2.27
N GLU A 66 -28.26 0.85 1.47
CA GLU A 66 -29.05 2.11 1.40
C GLU A 66 -29.94 2.15 0.14
#